data_AF-A0A8J3UJP3-F1
#
_entry.id   AF-A0A8J3UJP3-F1
#
_cell.length_a   1.000
_cell.length_b   1.000
_cell.length_c   1.000
_cell.angle_alpha   90.00
_cell.angle_beta   90.00
_cell.angle_gamma   90.00
#
_symmetry.space_group_name_H-M   'P 1'
#
loop_
_entity.id
_entity.type
_entity.pdbx_description
1 polymer ?
#
loop_
_entity_poly.entity_id
_entity_poly.type
_entity_poly.pdbx_seq_one_letter_code
_entity_poly.pdbx_strand_id
1 'polypeptide(L)'
;MGSPGRSRRRLLSGEPYRTVFDGRGLTMSRTMSGQEREAFLAEVRVAVVSVVDGDAHGPLTVPIWYEYAPGGDIVLITARDSRKARLIRQAGRFSLCVQSTEVPYRYVSVEGPVTGIDESVTSDERRAFAGRYLGEEGGGRYVASSVEATDRMIRIRMRPEVWLSEDQS
;
A
#
# COMPACT_ATOMS: atom_id res chain seq x y z
N MET A 1 -9.82 41.59 27.37
CA MET A 1 -8.69 40.80 26.84
C MET A 1 -9.22 39.80 25.85
N GLY A 2 -9.05 40.08 24.55
CA GLY A 2 -9.54 39.23 23.47
C GLY A 2 -8.52 38.16 23.10
N SER A 3 -9.00 36.93 22.89
CA SER A 3 -8.24 35.88 22.21
C SER A 3 -8.69 35.83 20.75
N PRO A 4 -7.77 35.90 19.76
CA PRO A 4 -8.12 35.91 18.36
C PRO A 4 -8.47 34.49 17.88
N GLY A 5 -9.43 34.44 16.95
CA GLY A 5 -10.05 33.23 16.46
C GLY A 5 -9.10 32.26 15.75
N ARG A 6 -9.35 30.96 15.95
CA ARG A 6 -8.83 29.90 15.07
C ARG A 6 -9.48 30.05 13.70
N SER A 7 -8.73 30.67 12.80
CA SER A 7 -9.00 30.65 11.36
C SER A 7 -9.19 29.20 10.91
N ARG A 8 -10.41 28.86 10.50
CA ARG A 8 -10.70 27.63 9.75
C ARG A 8 -9.99 27.79 8.41
N ARG A 9 -8.85 27.12 8.24
CA ARG A 9 -8.15 27.03 6.96
C ARG A 9 -9.05 26.24 6.00
N ARG A 10 -9.86 26.96 5.23
CA ARG A 10 -10.55 26.47 4.05
C ARG A 10 -9.46 25.93 3.12
N LEU A 11 -9.42 24.62 2.89
CA LEU A 11 -8.64 24.04 1.80
C LEU A 11 -9.21 24.60 0.51
N LEU A 12 -8.50 25.55 -0.09
CA LEU A 12 -8.81 26.06 -1.42
C LEU A 12 -8.47 24.95 -2.42
N SER A 13 -9.50 24.53 -3.15
CA SER A 13 -9.38 23.82 -4.41
C SER A 13 -8.65 24.69 -5.44
N GLY A 14 -7.71 24.11 -6.20
CA GLY A 14 -7.49 24.54 -7.59
C GLY A 14 -6.13 25.06 -8.01
N GLU A 15 -5.03 24.35 -7.74
CA GLU A 15 -3.82 24.47 -8.58
C GLU A 15 -3.37 23.06 -8.96
N PRO A 16 -3.49 22.64 -10.24
CA PRO A 16 -3.19 21.27 -10.66
C PRO A 16 -1.69 20.93 -10.60
N TYR A 17 -0.84 21.91 -10.31
CA TYR A 17 0.60 21.77 -10.29
C TYR A 17 1.23 22.40 -9.03
N ARG A 18 2.12 21.65 -8.37
CA ARG A 18 3.02 22.21 -7.35
C ARG A 18 4.45 22.15 -7.85
N THR A 19 5.14 23.28 -7.86
CA THR A 19 6.56 23.29 -8.21
C THR A 19 7.37 22.71 -7.06
N VAL A 20 8.12 21.64 -7.33
CA VAL A 20 8.99 20.94 -6.37
C VAL A 20 10.44 21.06 -6.86
N PHE A 21 11.40 21.25 -5.95
CA PHE A 21 12.81 21.30 -6.31
C PHE A 21 13.44 19.92 -6.08
N ASP A 22 14.01 19.33 -7.13
CA ASP A 22 14.44 17.93 -7.14
C ASP A 22 15.97 17.75 -7.09
N GLY A 23 16.70 18.85 -6.86
CA GLY A 23 18.16 18.87 -6.87
C GLY A 23 18.78 19.03 -8.25
N ARG A 24 17.99 18.97 -9.34
CA ARG A 24 18.40 19.25 -10.73
C ARG A 24 17.62 20.41 -11.35
N GLY A 25 16.47 20.78 -10.81
CA GLY A 25 15.68 21.94 -11.23
C GLY A 25 14.31 22.02 -10.54
N LEU A 26 13.42 22.82 -11.12
CA LEU A 26 12.00 22.87 -10.74
C LEU A 26 11.23 21.80 -11.54
N THR A 27 10.58 20.89 -10.85
CA THR A 27 9.71 19.84 -11.43
C THR A 27 8.25 20.11 -11.06
N MET A 28 7.33 19.64 -11.89
CA MET A 28 5.89 19.86 -11.72
C MET A 28 5.26 18.64 -11.06
N SER A 29 4.82 18.78 -9.82
CA SER A 29 4.01 17.78 -9.14
C SER A 29 2.58 17.83 -9.66
N ARG A 30 2.06 16.69 -10.16
CA ARG A 30 0.68 16.51 -10.60
C ARG A 30 0.01 15.32 -9.91
N THR A 31 -1.31 15.35 -9.83
CA THR A 31 -2.10 14.16 -9.45
C THR A 31 -2.22 13.21 -10.64
N MET A 32 -1.96 11.92 -10.43
CA MET A 32 -2.14 10.90 -11.48
C MET A 32 -3.62 10.67 -11.80
N SER A 33 -3.94 10.43 -13.06
CA SER A 33 -5.26 9.93 -13.48
C SER A 33 -5.58 8.56 -12.88
N GLY A 34 -6.84 8.12 -13.00
CA GLY A 34 -7.26 6.78 -12.55
C GLY A 34 -6.44 5.66 -13.19
N GLN A 35 -6.23 5.73 -14.51
CA GLN A 35 -5.44 4.73 -15.22
C GLN A 35 -3.97 4.75 -14.81
N GLU A 36 -3.37 5.94 -14.63
CA GLU A 36 -1.97 6.07 -14.24
C GLU A 36 -1.70 5.56 -12.83
N ARG A 37 -2.55 5.91 -11.84
CA ARG A 37 -2.36 5.45 -10.46
C ARG A 37 -2.56 3.94 -10.32
N GLU A 38 -3.50 3.36 -11.08
CA GLU A 38 -3.71 1.92 -11.09
C GLU A 38 -2.57 1.18 -11.78
N ALA A 39 -2.06 1.71 -12.90
CA ALA A 39 -0.90 1.15 -13.58
C ALA A 39 0.34 1.19 -12.67
N PHE A 40 0.58 2.31 -11.97
CA PHE A 40 1.68 2.44 -11.02
C PHE A 40 1.54 1.48 -9.84
N LEU A 41 0.32 1.33 -9.30
CA LEU A 41 0.05 0.34 -8.26
C LEU A 41 0.20 -1.11 -8.78
N ALA A 42 -0.02 -1.38 -10.07
CA ALA A 42 0.13 -2.70 -10.65
C ALA A 42 1.60 -3.09 -10.94
N GLU A 43 2.57 -2.22 -10.69
CA GLU A 43 4.00 -2.54 -10.80
C GLU A 43 4.49 -3.45 -9.64
N VAL A 44 5.68 -4.04 -9.78
CA VAL A 44 6.31 -4.81 -8.69
C VAL A 44 7.01 -3.83 -7.75
N ARG A 45 6.42 -3.59 -6.57
CA ARG A 45 6.94 -2.67 -5.56
C ARG A 45 6.76 -3.21 -4.15
N VAL A 46 7.69 -2.89 -3.25
CA VAL A 46 7.44 -3.09 -1.82
C VAL A 46 6.55 -1.94 -1.36
N ALA A 47 5.38 -2.29 -0.83
CA ALA A 47 4.46 -1.32 -0.27
C ALA A 47 4.73 -1.11 1.22
N VAL A 48 4.16 -0.05 1.78
CA VAL A 48 4.01 0.15 3.22
C VAL A 48 2.52 0.03 3.54
N VAL A 49 2.16 -0.94 4.38
CA VAL A 49 0.79 -1.08 4.90
C VAL A 49 0.67 -0.34 6.23
N SER A 50 -0.40 0.43 6.37
CA SER A 50 -0.73 1.19 7.57
C SER A 50 -2.10 0.76 8.11
N VAL A 51 -2.18 0.47 9.40
CA VAL A 51 -3.42 0.04 10.08
C VAL A 51 -3.50 0.70 11.44
N VAL A 52 -4.69 1.19 11.81
CA VAL A 52 -4.91 1.77 13.13
C VAL A 52 -4.62 0.74 14.23
N ASP A 53 -4.01 1.19 15.33
CA ASP A 53 -3.67 0.38 16.50
C ASP A 53 -4.23 1.01 17.79
N GLY A 54 -5.55 1.18 17.79
CA GLY A 54 -6.28 1.90 18.83
C GLY A 54 -5.83 3.37 18.99
N ASP A 55 -6.17 3.95 20.14
CA ASP A 55 -5.89 5.36 20.43
C ASP A 55 -4.57 5.59 21.18
N ALA A 56 -4.00 4.53 21.76
CA ALA A 56 -2.79 4.60 22.60
C ALA A 56 -1.48 4.55 21.80
N HIS A 57 -1.54 4.15 20.53
CA HIS A 57 -0.38 3.98 19.67
C HIS A 57 -0.59 4.68 18.32
N GLY A 58 0.52 5.08 17.68
CA GLY A 58 0.48 5.40 16.26
C GLY A 58 0.08 4.16 15.44
N PRO A 59 -0.41 4.33 14.21
CA PRO A 59 -0.77 3.20 13.36
C PRO A 59 0.42 2.27 13.15
N LEU A 60 0.15 0.97 13.04
CA LEU A 60 1.15 0.02 12.58
C LEU A 60 1.47 0.32 11.13
N THR A 61 2.71 0.74 10.86
CA THR A 61 3.19 1.10 9.53
C THR A 61 4.42 0.26 9.19
N VAL A 62 4.28 -0.69 8.26
CA VAL A 62 5.32 -1.72 8.00
C VAL A 62 5.41 -2.10 6.51
N PRO A 63 6.59 -2.47 6.00
CA PRO A 63 6.75 -2.91 4.62
C PRO A 63 6.04 -4.25 4.36
N ILE A 64 5.53 -4.44 3.14
CA ILE A 64 4.85 -5.66 2.69
C ILE A 64 4.90 -5.81 1.17
N TRP A 65 4.90 -7.05 0.69
CA TRP A 65 4.62 -7.38 -0.71
C TRP A 65 3.10 -7.45 -0.93
N TYR A 66 2.67 -7.08 -2.13
CA TYR A 66 1.26 -7.09 -2.52
C TYR A 66 1.10 -7.54 -3.97
N GLU A 67 -0.12 -7.92 -4.32
CA GLU A 67 -0.56 -8.08 -5.70
C GLU A 67 -1.72 -7.12 -5.98
N TYR A 68 -1.74 -6.61 -7.20
CA TYR A 68 -2.81 -5.75 -7.69
C TYR A 68 -2.89 -5.88 -9.21
N ALA A 69 -4.12 -5.92 -9.72
CA ALA A 69 -4.46 -5.70 -11.11
C ALA A 69 -5.47 -4.54 -11.19
N PRO A 70 -5.40 -3.64 -12.19
CA PRO A 70 -6.33 -2.52 -12.32
C PRO A 70 -7.80 -2.95 -12.22
N GLY A 71 -8.60 -2.22 -11.44
CA GLY A 71 -10.00 -2.55 -11.13
C GLY A 71 -10.22 -3.71 -10.15
N GLY A 72 -9.16 -4.37 -9.66
CA GLY A 72 -9.24 -5.50 -8.73
C GLY A 72 -9.14 -5.11 -7.25
N ASP A 73 -9.10 -6.13 -6.39
CA ASP A 73 -8.75 -5.96 -4.98
C ASP A 73 -7.22 -6.02 -4.82
N ILE A 74 -6.69 -5.31 -3.83
CA ILE A 74 -5.31 -5.49 -3.36
C ILE A 74 -5.23 -6.77 -2.54
N VAL A 75 -4.24 -7.61 -2.84
CA VAL A 75 -4.04 -8.90 -2.17
C VAL A 75 -2.74 -8.88 -1.37
N LEU A 76 -2.83 -9.30 -0.11
CA LEU A 76 -1.69 -9.53 0.79
C LEU A 76 -1.64 -10.99 1.21
N ILE A 77 -0.44 -11.56 1.33
CA ILE A 77 -0.22 -12.84 2.00
C ILE A 77 0.63 -12.60 3.24
N THR A 78 0.15 -13.04 4.40
CA THR A 78 0.87 -12.83 5.67
C THR A 78 0.53 -13.90 6.69
N ALA A 79 1.35 -14.02 7.75
CA ALA A 79 1.09 -14.95 8.83
C ALA A 79 -0.16 -14.55 9.62
N ARG A 80 -1.05 -15.53 9.88
CA ARG A 80 -2.33 -15.42 10.59
C ARG A 80 -2.23 -14.69 11.92
N ASP A 81 -1.18 -14.97 12.68
CA ASP A 81 -0.91 -14.54 14.05
C ASP A 81 -0.11 -13.23 14.12
N SER A 82 0.34 -12.70 12.98
CA SER A 82 1.08 -11.45 12.93
C SER A 82 0.27 -10.28 13.50
N ARG A 83 0.97 -9.28 14.06
CA ARG A 83 0.34 -8.05 14.58
C ARG A 83 -0.51 -7.37 13.49
N LYS A 84 -0.01 -7.28 12.25
CA LYS A 84 -0.74 -6.70 11.12
C LYS A 84 -2.04 -7.46 10.81
N ALA A 85 -2.02 -8.80 10.77
CA ALA A 85 -3.22 -9.59 10.49
C ALA A 85 -4.31 -9.37 11.55
N ARG A 86 -3.92 -9.32 12.83
CA ARG A 86 -4.84 -9.04 13.94
C ARG A 86 -5.45 -7.64 13.84
N LEU A 87 -4.63 -6.61 13.62
CA LEU A 87 -5.11 -5.24 13.47
C LEU A 87 -6.00 -5.06 12.24
N ILE A 88 -5.65 -5.69 11.10
CA ILE A 88 -6.48 -5.62 9.88
C ILE A 88 -7.86 -6.23 10.13
N ARG A 89 -7.92 -7.40 10.79
CA ARG A 89 -9.20 -8.03 11.16
C ARG A 89 -10.04 -7.12 12.06
N GLN A 90 -9.41 -6.49 13.05
CA GLN A 90 -10.09 -5.62 13.99
C GLN A 90 -10.58 -4.32 13.34
N ALA A 91 -9.75 -3.70 12.50
CA ALA A 91 -10.07 -2.43 11.84
C ALA A 91 -11.05 -2.62 10.67
N GLY A 92 -11.07 -3.79 10.03
CA GLY A 92 -11.87 -4.07 8.84
C GLY A 92 -11.44 -3.28 7.60
N ARG A 93 -10.31 -2.57 7.66
CA ARG A 93 -9.76 -1.71 6.61
C ARG A 93 -8.28 -1.47 6.82
N PHE A 94 -7.57 -1.07 5.78
CA PHE A 94 -6.19 -0.59 5.88
C PHE A 94 -5.84 0.38 4.75
N SER A 95 -4.74 1.09 4.93
CA SER A 95 -4.11 1.91 3.89
C SER A 95 -2.85 1.23 3.37
N LEU A 96 -2.55 1.40 2.09
CA LEU A 96 -1.35 0.91 1.43
C LEU A 96 -0.70 2.05 0.65
N CYS A 97 0.61 2.18 0.76
CA CYS A 97 1.39 3.19 0.03
C CYS A 97 2.52 2.52 -0.75
N VAL A 98 2.67 2.88 -2.02
CA VAL A 98 3.77 2.50 -2.90
C VAL A 98 4.42 3.76 -3.46
N GLN A 99 5.75 3.75 -3.58
CA GLN A 99 6.50 4.92 -4.04
C GLN A 99 7.70 4.53 -4.91
N SER A 100 8.13 5.48 -5.73
CA SER A 100 9.46 5.53 -6.32
C SER A 100 10.42 6.11 -5.28
N THR A 101 11.59 5.48 -5.13
CA THR A 101 12.67 6.01 -4.28
C THR A 101 13.65 6.89 -5.05
N GLU A 102 13.52 6.93 -6.38
CA GLU A 102 14.37 7.75 -7.24
C GLU A 102 13.64 9.05 -7.61
N VAL A 103 14.43 10.12 -7.70
CA VAL A 103 13.99 11.43 -8.17
C VAL A 103 13.83 11.39 -9.69
N PRO A 104 12.73 11.92 -10.24
CA PRO A 104 11.58 12.55 -9.57
C PRO A 104 10.67 11.55 -8.84
N TYR A 105 10.23 11.92 -7.64
CA TYR A 105 9.43 11.04 -6.79
C TYR A 105 8.01 10.85 -7.33
N ARG A 106 7.48 9.65 -7.13
CA ARG A 106 6.11 9.29 -7.49
C ARG A 106 5.54 8.40 -6.39
N TYR A 107 4.28 8.57 -6.03
CA TYR A 107 3.62 7.64 -5.11
C TYR A 107 2.13 7.46 -5.42
N VAL A 108 1.62 6.32 -4.96
CA VAL A 108 0.20 6.05 -4.84
C VAL A 108 -0.04 5.56 -3.43
N SER A 109 -0.95 6.24 -2.72
CA SER A 109 -1.52 5.76 -1.47
C SER A 109 -3.00 5.50 -1.68
N VAL A 110 -3.49 4.41 -1.12
CA VAL A 110 -4.88 4.02 -1.24
C VAL A 110 -5.35 3.37 0.04
N GLU A 111 -6.60 3.62 0.42
CA GLU A 111 -7.26 2.91 1.50
C GLU A 111 -8.62 2.36 1.07
N GLY A 112 -9.07 1.36 1.82
CA GLY A 112 -10.41 0.83 1.67
C GLY A 112 -10.69 -0.38 2.57
N PRO A 113 -11.91 -0.92 2.48
CA PRO A 113 -12.37 -2.00 3.34
C PRO A 113 -11.76 -3.34 2.94
N VAL A 114 -11.57 -4.21 3.93
CA VAL A 114 -11.26 -5.62 3.70
C VAL A 114 -12.48 -6.31 3.12
N THR A 115 -12.33 -6.92 1.95
CA THR A 115 -13.42 -7.61 1.23
C THR A 115 -13.42 -9.10 1.51
N GLY A 116 -12.33 -9.66 2.00
CA GLY A 116 -12.27 -11.05 2.40
C GLY A 116 -10.93 -11.45 2.98
N ILE A 117 -10.96 -12.51 3.79
CA ILE A 117 -9.78 -13.16 4.33
C ILE A 117 -9.92 -14.64 4.08
N ASP A 118 -9.08 -15.19 3.21
CA ASP A 118 -8.98 -16.64 3.06
C ASP A 118 -8.04 -17.16 4.15
N GLU A 119 -8.54 -18.12 4.92
CA GLU A 119 -7.89 -18.61 6.14
C GLU A 119 -6.75 -19.62 5.85
N SER A 120 -6.45 -19.86 4.58
CA SER A 120 -5.37 -20.71 4.09
C SER A 120 -4.84 -20.21 2.75
N VAL A 121 -3.57 -20.49 2.47
CA VAL A 121 -2.93 -20.28 1.16
C VAL A 121 -2.14 -21.53 0.80
N THR A 122 -2.26 -22.00 -0.44
CA THR A 122 -1.49 -23.14 -0.93
C THR A 122 -0.02 -22.77 -1.19
N SER A 123 0.86 -23.77 -1.21
CA SER A 123 2.27 -23.57 -1.55
C SER A 123 2.46 -23.00 -2.96
N ASP A 124 1.61 -23.37 -3.91
CA ASP A 124 1.68 -22.89 -5.29
C ASP A 124 1.29 -21.41 -5.39
N GLU A 125 0.24 -20.99 -4.66
CA GLU A 125 -0.13 -19.59 -4.56
C GLU A 125 0.97 -18.75 -3.90
N ARG A 126 1.59 -19.24 -2.81
CA ARG A 126 2.75 -18.56 -2.20
C ARG A 126 3.93 -18.46 -3.17
N ARG A 127 4.16 -19.50 -3.98
CA ARG A 127 5.27 -19.52 -4.95
C ARG A 127 5.03 -18.52 -6.08
N ALA A 128 3.81 -18.47 -6.63
CA ALA A 128 3.44 -17.49 -7.65
C ALA A 128 3.60 -16.06 -7.11
N PHE A 129 3.09 -15.81 -5.89
CA PHE A 129 3.18 -14.50 -5.24
C PHE A 129 4.63 -14.07 -5.00
N ALA A 130 5.47 -14.96 -4.46
CA ALA A 130 6.89 -14.68 -4.25
C ALA A 130 7.65 -14.55 -5.58
N GLY A 131 7.25 -15.32 -6.60
CA GLY A 131 7.85 -15.29 -7.94
C GLY A 131 7.71 -13.94 -8.63
N ARG A 132 6.64 -13.19 -8.35
CA ARG A 132 6.48 -11.80 -8.81
C ARG A 132 7.60 -10.88 -8.32
N TYR A 133 8.16 -11.13 -7.14
CA TYR A 133 9.20 -10.30 -6.53
C TYR A 133 10.61 -10.85 -6.71
N LEU A 134 10.75 -12.17 -6.76
CA LEU A 134 12.04 -12.86 -6.73
C LEU A 134 12.36 -13.64 -8.01
N GLY A 135 11.47 -13.62 -9.01
CA GLY A 135 11.51 -14.53 -10.16
C GLY A 135 11.10 -15.96 -9.80
N GLU A 136 10.86 -16.81 -10.79
CA GLU A 136 10.33 -18.17 -10.61
C GLU A 136 11.20 -19.02 -9.66
N GLU A 137 12.52 -19.09 -9.91
CA GLU A 137 13.46 -19.85 -9.08
C GLU A 137 13.56 -19.26 -7.65
N GLY A 138 13.59 -17.94 -7.54
CA GLY A 138 13.64 -17.24 -6.24
C GLY A 138 12.38 -17.48 -5.40
N GLY A 139 11.20 -17.44 -6.03
CA GLY A 139 9.93 -17.75 -5.40
C GLY A 139 9.87 -19.21 -4.94
N GLY A 140 10.37 -20.14 -5.76
CA GLY A 140 10.52 -21.55 -5.39
C GLY A 140 11.38 -21.74 -4.13
N ARG A 141 12.56 -21.11 -4.10
CA ARG A 141 13.46 -21.15 -2.93
C ARG A 141 12.85 -20.51 -1.69
N TYR A 142 12.14 -19.40 -1.83
CA TYR A 142 11.48 -18.70 -0.72
C TYR A 142 10.41 -19.56 -0.03
N VAL A 143 9.60 -20.28 -0.81
CA VAL A 143 8.61 -21.20 -0.25
C VAL A 143 9.28 -22.42 0.35
N ALA A 144 10.30 -22.99 -0.31
CA ALA A 144 11.04 -24.14 0.18
C ALA A 144 11.77 -23.87 1.51
N SER A 145 12.25 -22.65 1.76
CA SER A 145 12.87 -22.27 3.03
C SER A 145 11.87 -22.07 4.18
N SER A 146 10.56 -22.10 3.89
CA SER A 146 9.51 -21.80 4.86
C SER A 146 8.24 -22.62 4.62
N VAL A 147 8.38 -23.90 4.29
CA VAL A 147 7.25 -24.79 3.95
C VAL A 147 6.25 -24.89 5.11
N GLU A 148 6.74 -25.10 6.34
CA GLU A 148 5.89 -25.16 7.54
C GLU A 148 5.18 -23.83 7.84
N ALA A 149 5.67 -22.72 7.29
CA ALA A 149 5.02 -21.43 7.44
C ALA A 149 3.78 -21.31 6.53
N THR A 150 3.66 -22.12 5.47
CA THR A 150 2.52 -22.07 4.53
C THR A 150 1.19 -22.24 5.26
N ASP A 151 1.10 -23.22 6.17
CA ASP A 151 -0.14 -23.52 6.92
C ASP A 151 -0.57 -22.38 7.86
N ARG A 152 0.34 -21.43 8.11
CA ARG A 152 0.08 -20.24 8.92
C ARG A 152 -0.22 -19.01 8.08
N MET A 153 -0.14 -19.09 6.75
CA MET A 153 -0.40 -17.95 5.88
C MET A 153 -1.90 -17.80 5.60
N ILE A 154 -2.35 -16.55 5.60
CA ILE A 154 -3.67 -16.14 5.16
C ILE A 154 -3.54 -15.20 3.98
N ARG A 155 -4.58 -15.16 3.15
CA ARG A 155 -4.73 -14.17 2.08
C ARG A 155 -5.75 -13.12 2.52
N ILE A 156 -5.37 -11.85 2.46
CA ILE A 156 -6.25 -10.72 2.76
C ILE A 156 -6.50 -9.94 1.47
N ARG A 157 -7.78 -9.62 1.20
CA ARG A 157 -8.21 -8.79 0.06
C ARG A 157 -8.78 -7.47 0.57
N MET A 158 -8.43 -6.36 -0.09
CA MET A 158 -8.95 -5.03 0.20
C MET A 158 -9.41 -4.35 -1.08
N ARG A 159 -10.57 -3.69 -1.04
CA ARG A 159 -11.09 -2.91 -2.16
C ARG A 159 -10.52 -1.49 -2.15
N PRO A 160 -9.77 -1.07 -3.17
CA PRO A 160 -9.29 0.31 -3.25
C PRO A 160 -10.45 1.32 -3.42
N GLU A 161 -10.60 2.28 -2.51
CA GLU A 161 -11.71 3.25 -2.56
C GLU A 161 -11.24 4.71 -2.53
N VAL A 162 -10.38 5.05 -1.58
CA VAL A 162 -9.89 6.42 -1.39
C VAL A 162 -8.44 6.48 -1.81
N TRP A 163 -8.17 7.23 -2.88
CA TRP A 163 -6.88 7.28 -3.55
C TRP A 163 -6.23 8.65 -3.38
N LEU A 164 -4.92 8.63 -3.18
CA LEU A 164 -4.05 9.79 -3.27
C LEU A 164 -2.84 9.42 -4.13
N SER A 165 -2.48 10.28 -5.07
CA SER A 165 -1.35 10.04 -5.96
C SER A 165 -0.64 11.33 -6.27
N GLU A 166 0.67 11.20 -6.46
CA GLU A 166 1.53 12.29 -6.88
C GLU A 166 2.58 11.79 -7.84
N ASP A 167 2.80 12.55 -8.89
CA ASP A 167 3.84 12.35 -9.88
C ASP A 167 4.63 13.65 -10.01
N GLN A 168 5.91 13.62 -9.64
CA GLN A 168 6.80 14.79 -9.70
C GLN A 168 7.69 14.78 -10.95
N SER A 169 7.42 13.90 -11.92
CA SER A 169 8.22 13.79 -13.15
C SER A 169 7.98 14.88 -14.19
#